data_AF-A0A1V5SDM7-F1
#
_entry.id   AF-A0A1V5SDM7-F1
#
_cell.length_a   1.000
_cell.length_b   1.000
_cell.length_c   1.000
_cell.angle_alpha   90.00
_cell.angle_beta   90.00
_cell.angle_gamma   90.00
#
_symmetry.space_group_name_H-M   'P 1'
#
loop_
_entity.id
_entity.type
_entity.pdbx_description
1 polymer ?
#
loop_
_entity_poly.entity_id
_entity_poly.type
_entity_poly.pdbx_seq_one_letter_code
_entity_poly.pdbx_strand_id
1 'polypeptide(L)'
;MEASVKQQASELIKGAQSILLVGHKNPDGDALGSLLALKIVLEKMGKKTDCVTSDAPNKIFNFLPRISEIGRKIEVSDDFIISVDTSSVEIEKIGYKKEDSGKKLVNIVITPRGKGRFSAENISFPQAKPKYDLIISVDTPNIERLGEIAPSLDIFYEIPLINIDHHPSNEKFGKINLVELVATSTSEILVSLFESLSKDNQIIDADVATCLLTGLIYDTSSFQNVNTTPKSLTIAAQLVAAGARQQEIVKNLYKTKSMETLKLWGLVLTKVSEDKENKFLYSSVSREDLEKTGADESALSGVIDELLKSATEVDFALLLSERQGYVHGSLRSIAKGVNVARIAESFGGGGHEVAAAFRVNGTLKDNQQTILEKIAKMQKGNGAEKVGNEPLAKEVKSDENTVAEKSEEMVSPTVEDVETGTKGAEQAEEPEKTEQEQVKEVVFEKSVLEAKVEEVSESETANENELISDAQRVADAILTEPQINSEEPIESKEDDSKEDRDASGRVITKW
;
A
#
# COMPACT_ATOMS: atom_id res chain seq x y z
N MET A 1 -19.67 -9.48 -28.34
CA MET A 1 -18.36 -9.52 -27.65
C MET A 1 -18.55 -8.85 -26.31
N GLU A 2 -18.01 -9.44 -25.25
CA GLU A 2 -17.99 -8.84 -23.92
C GLU A 2 -16.96 -7.69 -23.88
N ALA A 3 -17.19 -6.68 -23.06
CA ALA A 3 -16.25 -5.59 -22.87
C ALA A 3 -15.03 -6.08 -22.07
N SER A 4 -13.82 -5.71 -22.47
CA SER A 4 -12.61 -6.07 -21.73
C SER A 4 -12.57 -5.37 -20.36
N VAL A 5 -11.81 -5.91 -19.40
CA VAL A 5 -11.72 -5.33 -18.04
C VAL A 5 -11.33 -3.84 -18.06
N LYS A 6 -10.42 -3.44 -18.96
CA LYS A 6 -10.03 -2.03 -19.16
C LYS A 6 -11.15 -1.17 -19.75
N GLN A 7 -12.01 -1.73 -20.62
CA GLN A 7 -13.21 -1.05 -21.11
C GLN A 7 -14.25 -0.88 -19.99
N GLN A 8 -14.54 -1.93 -19.22
CA GLN A 8 -15.44 -1.88 -18.07
C GLN A 8 -14.99 -0.82 -17.04
N ALA A 9 -13.70 -0.82 -16.69
CA ALA A 9 -13.11 0.19 -15.81
C ALA A 9 -13.25 1.61 -16.40
N SER A 10 -12.96 1.78 -17.70
CA SER A 10 -13.08 3.06 -18.40
C SER A 10 -14.52 3.58 -18.45
N GLU A 11 -15.51 2.71 -18.60
CA GLU A 11 -16.93 3.05 -18.63
C GLU A 11 -17.43 3.48 -17.24
N LEU A 12 -17.05 2.74 -16.19
CA LEU A 12 -17.39 3.08 -14.81
C LEU A 12 -16.76 4.41 -14.37
N ILE A 13 -15.49 4.66 -14.70
CA ILE A 13 -14.79 5.93 -14.48
C ILE A 13 -15.44 7.10 -15.22
N LYS A 14 -15.94 6.88 -16.44
CA LYS A 14 -16.62 7.92 -17.22
C LYS A 14 -17.98 8.28 -16.63
N GLY A 15 -18.71 7.31 -16.08
CA GLY A 15 -20.00 7.50 -15.41
C GLY A 15 -19.91 8.25 -14.07
N ALA A 16 -18.98 7.84 -13.20
CA ALA A 16 -18.74 8.42 -11.87
C ALA A 16 -18.47 9.93 -11.89
N GLN A 17 -18.72 10.65 -10.80
CA GLN A 17 -18.52 12.11 -10.68
C GLN A 17 -17.70 12.51 -9.45
N SER A 18 -17.77 11.74 -8.36
CA SER A 18 -17.00 11.94 -7.12
C SER A 18 -16.24 10.67 -6.81
N ILE A 19 -14.93 10.66 -7.02
CA ILE A 19 -14.13 9.44 -7.00
C ILE A 19 -13.17 9.48 -5.81
N LEU A 20 -13.22 8.45 -4.96
CA LEU A 20 -12.25 8.26 -3.90
C LEU A 20 -11.07 7.43 -4.42
N LEU A 21 -9.84 7.94 -4.24
CA LEU A 21 -8.61 7.26 -4.61
C LEU A 21 -7.89 6.76 -3.35
N VAL A 22 -7.57 5.47 -3.28
CA VAL A 22 -6.88 4.86 -2.12
C VAL A 22 -5.66 4.05 -2.54
N GLY A 23 -4.59 4.18 -1.76
CA GLY A 23 -3.36 3.39 -1.91
C GLY A 23 -2.94 2.74 -0.61
N HIS A 24 -1.97 1.83 -0.69
CA HIS A 24 -1.56 1.02 0.45
C HIS A 24 -0.91 1.83 1.60
N LYS A 25 -0.92 1.22 2.79
CA LYS A 25 -0.19 1.65 3.99
C LYS A 25 1.32 1.57 3.74
N ASN A 26 2.06 2.53 4.27
CA ASN A 26 3.45 2.85 3.92
C ASN A 26 3.61 3.03 2.40
N PRO A 27 2.90 4.00 1.78
CA PRO A 27 2.84 4.16 0.32
C PRO A 27 4.20 4.54 -0.26
N ASP A 28 4.56 3.95 -1.39
CA ASP A 28 5.87 4.13 -2.02
C ASP A 28 5.81 4.85 -3.37
N GLY A 29 6.88 4.78 -4.17
CA GLY A 29 7.01 5.54 -5.40
C GLY A 29 5.97 5.22 -6.46
N ASP A 30 5.49 3.97 -6.53
CA ASP A 30 4.49 3.61 -7.53
C ASP A 30 3.05 3.82 -7.05
N ALA A 31 2.74 3.49 -5.80
CA ALA A 31 1.45 3.87 -5.21
C ALA A 31 1.22 5.38 -5.23
N LEU A 32 2.21 6.19 -4.85
CA LEU A 32 2.11 7.67 -4.85
C LEU A 32 2.08 8.24 -6.28
N GLY A 33 2.92 7.71 -7.18
CA GLY A 33 2.93 8.08 -8.60
C GLY A 33 1.58 7.79 -9.27
N SER A 34 1.05 6.59 -9.03
CA SER A 34 -0.24 6.13 -9.55
C SER A 34 -1.41 6.97 -9.04
N LEU A 35 -1.48 7.20 -7.71
CA LEU A 35 -2.52 8.01 -7.08
C LEU A 35 -2.56 9.44 -7.64
N LEU A 36 -1.41 10.12 -7.68
CA LEU A 36 -1.33 11.53 -8.08
C LEU A 36 -1.54 11.71 -9.58
N ALA A 37 -1.04 10.80 -10.41
CA ALA A 37 -1.33 10.78 -11.85
C ALA A 37 -2.84 10.63 -12.10
N LEU A 38 -3.48 9.67 -11.42
CA LEU A 38 -4.91 9.39 -11.54
C LEU A 38 -5.77 10.58 -11.05
N LYS A 39 -5.43 11.20 -9.91
CA LYS A 39 -6.06 12.43 -9.39
C LYS A 39 -6.05 13.57 -10.43
N ILE A 40 -4.88 13.87 -10.98
CA ILE A 40 -4.72 14.95 -11.97
C ILE A 40 -5.52 14.64 -13.25
N VAL A 41 -5.47 13.40 -13.75
CA VAL A 41 -6.19 12.99 -14.98
C VAL A 41 -7.71 13.06 -14.80
N LEU A 42 -8.23 12.58 -13.67
CA LEU A 42 -9.67 12.58 -13.39
C LEU A 42 -10.22 14.00 -13.21
N GLU A 43 -9.46 14.90 -12.57
CA GLU A 43 -9.88 16.30 -12.44
C GLU A 43 -9.82 17.09 -13.76
N LYS A 44 -8.86 16.79 -14.65
CA LYS A 44 -8.90 17.26 -16.05
C LYS A 44 -10.15 16.79 -16.79
N MET A 45 -10.69 15.62 -16.43
CA MET A 45 -11.97 15.09 -16.93
C MET A 45 -13.19 15.66 -16.18
N GLY A 46 -13.02 16.68 -15.33
CA GLY A 46 -14.10 17.35 -14.59
C GLY A 46 -14.65 16.56 -13.40
N LYS A 47 -13.99 15.48 -12.98
CA LYS A 47 -14.37 14.70 -11.79
C LYS A 47 -13.90 15.39 -10.51
N LYS A 48 -14.59 15.19 -9.41
CA LYS A 48 -14.08 15.51 -8.06
C LYS A 48 -13.29 14.33 -7.54
N THR A 49 -12.11 14.55 -6.96
CA THR A 49 -11.32 13.45 -6.37
C THR A 49 -10.69 13.79 -5.03
N ASP A 50 -10.88 12.90 -4.07
CA ASP A 50 -10.09 12.86 -2.83
C ASP A 50 -9.12 11.68 -2.90
N CYS A 51 -7.95 11.82 -2.28
CA CYS A 51 -6.86 10.85 -2.35
C CYS A 51 -6.35 10.55 -0.95
N VAL A 52 -6.26 9.27 -0.55
CA VAL A 52 -6.00 8.89 0.85
C VAL A 52 -5.03 7.71 0.97
N THR A 53 -4.07 7.80 1.89
CA THR A 53 -3.18 6.70 2.30
C THR A 53 -3.10 6.62 3.83
N SER A 54 -3.06 5.41 4.41
CA SER A 54 -3.14 5.25 5.88
C SER A 54 -1.94 5.89 6.59
N ASP A 55 -0.76 5.78 5.98
CA ASP A 55 0.47 6.41 6.45
C ASP A 55 0.78 7.67 5.66
N ALA A 56 1.57 8.56 6.25
CA ALA A 56 2.07 9.75 5.58
C ALA A 56 3.11 9.37 4.49
N PRO A 57 3.07 10.00 3.30
CA PRO A 57 4.11 9.83 2.29
C PRO A 57 5.51 10.14 2.82
N ASN A 58 6.52 9.37 2.39
CA ASN A 58 7.91 9.63 2.75
C ASN A 58 8.38 10.97 2.12
N LYS A 59 9.09 11.80 2.89
CA LYS A 59 9.59 13.12 2.48
C LYS A 59 10.44 13.10 1.19
N ILE A 60 11.01 11.96 0.80
CA ILE A 60 11.71 11.81 -0.49
C ILE A 60 10.78 12.07 -1.69
N PHE A 61 9.46 11.90 -1.53
CA PHE A 61 8.44 12.11 -2.57
C PHE A 61 7.87 13.54 -2.57
N ASN A 62 8.37 14.46 -1.74
CA ASN A 62 7.88 15.84 -1.65
C ASN A 62 8.00 16.67 -2.96
N PHE A 63 8.69 16.15 -3.98
CA PHE A 63 8.79 16.75 -5.32
C PHE A 63 7.61 16.37 -6.23
N LEU A 64 6.79 15.38 -5.86
CA LEU A 64 5.66 14.95 -6.67
C LEU A 64 4.57 16.03 -6.71
N PRO A 65 4.03 16.36 -7.90
CA PRO A 65 2.88 17.25 -8.04
C PRO A 65 1.76 16.86 -7.08
N ARG A 66 1.27 17.85 -6.31
CA ARG A 66 0.08 17.71 -5.45
C ARG A 66 0.20 16.67 -4.32
N ILE A 67 1.40 16.24 -3.97
CA ILE A 67 1.69 15.33 -2.84
C ILE A 67 1.06 15.78 -1.50
N SER A 68 0.91 17.10 -1.30
CA SER A 68 0.27 17.70 -0.13
C SER A 68 -1.25 17.53 -0.07
N GLU A 69 -1.89 17.04 -1.13
CA GLU A 69 -3.33 16.76 -1.19
C GLU A 69 -3.68 15.31 -0.85
N ILE A 70 -2.70 14.48 -0.49
CA ILE A 70 -2.95 13.13 0.03
C ILE A 70 -3.38 13.22 1.49
N GLY A 71 -4.66 12.98 1.73
CA GLY A 71 -5.23 12.84 3.07
C GLY A 71 -4.80 11.55 3.77
N ARG A 72 -5.03 11.49 5.08
CA ARG A 72 -4.78 10.28 5.90
C ARG A 72 -6.04 9.67 6.51
N LYS A 73 -7.20 10.25 6.21
CA LYS A 73 -8.53 9.78 6.63
C LYS A 73 -9.52 10.05 5.50
N ILE A 74 -10.51 9.18 5.38
CA ILE A 74 -11.68 9.44 4.53
C ILE A 74 -12.68 10.23 5.38
N GLU A 75 -13.08 11.41 4.89
CA GLU A 75 -14.23 12.11 5.45
C GLU A 75 -15.50 11.45 4.94
N VAL A 76 -16.10 10.59 5.77
CA VAL A 76 -17.47 10.10 5.58
C VAL A 76 -18.43 11.08 6.25
N SER A 77 -19.63 11.22 5.69
CA SER A 77 -20.66 12.16 6.12
C SER A 77 -21.88 11.36 6.59
N ASP A 78 -22.04 11.25 7.90
CA ASP A 78 -23.16 10.56 8.57
C ASP A 78 -24.42 11.46 8.61
N ASP A 79 -24.65 12.22 7.54
CA ASP A 79 -25.66 13.28 7.48
C ASP A 79 -27.08 12.70 7.51
N PHE A 80 -27.80 12.88 8.62
CA PHE A 80 -29.20 12.50 8.72
C PHE A 80 -30.11 13.48 7.97
N ILE A 81 -30.31 13.23 6.67
CA ILE A 81 -31.09 14.10 5.79
C ILE A 81 -32.59 13.96 6.06
N ILE A 82 -33.25 15.10 6.29
CA ILE A 82 -34.72 15.22 6.32
C ILE A 82 -35.13 16.08 5.13
N SER A 83 -35.67 15.44 4.09
CA SER A 83 -36.15 16.09 2.88
C SER A 83 -37.64 16.40 2.98
N VAL A 84 -38.04 17.60 2.56
CA VAL A 84 -39.44 18.06 2.59
C VAL A 84 -39.85 18.55 1.20
N ASP A 85 -40.89 17.95 0.62
CA ASP A 85 -41.45 18.34 -0.67
C ASP A 85 -42.23 19.67 -0.56
N THR A 86 -41.76 20.67 -1.29
CA THR A 86 -42.35 22.02 -1.37
C THR A 86 -43.15 22.25 -2.66
N SER A 87 -43.30 21.24 -3.53
CA SER A 87 -43.94 21.37 -4.85
C SER A 87 -45.39 21.87 -4.81
N SER A 88 -46.05 21.73 -3.66
CA SER A 88 -47.42 22.20 -3.40
C SER A 88 -47.54 23.29 -2.33
N VAL A 89 -46.44 23.62 -1.62
CA VAL A 89 -46.44 24.52 -0.46
C VAL A 89 -45.15 25.35 -0.40
N GLU A 90 -45.28 26.66 -0.60
CA GLU A 90 -44.19 27.62 -0.43
C GLU A 90 -43.84 27.79 1.06
N ILE A 91 -42.54 27.85 1.40
CA ILE A 91 -42.06 28.06 2.76
C ILE A 91 -41.86 29.56 3.03
N GLU A 92 -42.40 30.07 4.14
CA GLU A 92 -42.11 31.42 4.63
C GLU A 92 -40.89 31.45 5.56
N LYS A 93 -40.76 30.45 6.43
CA LYS A 93 -39.67 30.37 7.42
C LYS A 93 -39.32 28.93 7.79
N ILE A 94 -38.04 28.63 7.88
CA ILE A 94 -37.49 27.42 8.52
C ILE A 94 -36.81 27.85 9.83
N GLY A 95 -36.88 26.99 10.84
CA GLY A 95 -36.06 27.08 12.05
C GLY A 95 -36.02 25.74 12.77
N TYR A 96 -35.29 25.67 13.88
CA TYR A 96 -35.30 24.51 14.77
C TYR A 96 -35.50 24.95 16.21
N LYS A 97 -35.97 24.02 17.05
CA LYS A 97 -35.94 24.12 18.51
C LYS A 97 -35.23 22.90 19.07
N LYS A 98 -34.40 23.08 20.09
CA LYS A 98 -33.88 21.99 20.90
C LYS A 98 -34.70 21.91 22.17
N GLU A 99 -35.19 20.72 22.50
CA GLU A 99 -35.98 20.46 23.71
C GLU A 99 -35.31 19.33 24.49
N ASP A 100 -35.17 19.50 25.81
CA ASP A 100 -34.53 18.53 26.71
C ASP A 100 -35.45 18.31 27.91
N SER A 101 -36.44 17.44 27.72
CA SER A 101 -37.55 17.17 28.64
C SER A 101 -37.67 15.67 28.95
N GLY A 102 -36.53 15.06 29.29
CA GLY A 102 -36.38 13.61 29.49
C GLY A 102 -36.03 12.83 28.22
N LYS A 103 -36.18 13.46 27.05
CA LYS A 103 -35.49 13.10 25.80
C LYS A 103 -34.95 14.37 25.15
N LYS A 104 -33.76 14.28 24.57
CA LYS A 104 -33.15 15.34 23.75
C LYS A 104 -33.72 15.28 22.34
N LEU A 105 -34.50 16.30 21.96
CA LEU A 105 -35.19 16.39 20.68
C LEU A 105 -34.72 17.63 19.90
N VAL A 106 -34.69 17.50 18.57
CA VAL A 106 -34.49 18.61 17.63
C VAL A 106 -35.73 18.73 16.76
N ASN A 107 -36.62 19.64 17.14
CA ASN A 107 -37.86 19.90 16.42
C ASN A 107 -37.58 20.89 15.27
N ILE A 108 -37.55 20.40 14.02
CA ILE A 108 -37.51 21.27 12.84
C ILE A 108 -38.90 21.86 12.63
N VAL A 109 -38.98 23.19 12.54
CA VAL A 109 -40.23 23.95 12.44
C VAL A 109 -40.26 24.68 11.10
N ILE A 110 -41.09 24.18 10.18
CA ILE A 110 -41.32 24.78 8.86
C ILE A 110 -42.67 25.53 8.91
N THR A 111 -42.63 26.82 8.57
CA THR A 111 -43.80 27.69 8.51
C THR A 111 -44.18 27.89 7.03
N PRO A 112 -45.34 27.40 6.58
CA PRO A 112 -45.80 27.58 5.20
C PRO A 112 -46.30 29.01 4.98
N ARG A 113 -46.09 29.55 3.78
CA ARG A 113 -46.64 30.85 3.37
C ARG A 113 -48.12 30.69 3.03
N GLY A 114 -48.98 31.46 3.71
CA GLY A 114 -50.43 31.47 3.45
C GLY A 114 -51.19 30.26 4.02
N LYS A 115 -51.87 29.48 3.15
CA LYS A 115 -52.81 28.41 3.56
C LYS A 115 -52.33 26.99 3.30
N GLY A 116 -51.13 26.80 2.75
CA GLY A 116 -50.55 25.47 2.55
C GLY A 116 -50.28 24.74 3.88
N ARG A 117 -50.16 23.41 3.82
CA ARG A 117 -49.85 22.56 4.97
C ARG A 117 -48.96 21.41 4.52
N PHE A 118 -47.90 21.14 5.27
CA PHE A 118 -47.12 19.91 5.14
C PHE A 118 -47.80 18.78 5.94
N SER A 119 -47.76 17.57 5.40
CA SER A 119 -48.12 16.32 6.08
C SER A 119 -46.88 15.41 6.21
N ALA A 120 -47.04 14.24 6.84
CA ALA A 120 -45.98 13.23 6.85
C ALA A 120 -45.63 12.72 5.44
N GLU A 121 -46.56 12.78 4.48
CA GLU A 121 -46.35 12.35 3.08
C GLU A 121 -45.41 13.30 2.32
N ASN A 122 -45.27 14.56 2.78
CA ASN A 122 -44.29 15.49 2.22
C ASN A 122 -42.89 15.29 2.81
N ILE A 123 -42.69 14.44 3.82
CA ILE A 123 -41.42 14.24 4.50
C ILE A 123 -40.82 12.89 4.09
N SER A 124 -39.55 12.90 3.73
CA SER A 124 -38.77 11.70 3.46
C SER A 124 -37.42 11.76 4.17
N PHE A 125 -36.91 10.59 4.52
CA PHE A 125 -35.61 10.40 5.17
C PHE A 125 -34.70 9.63 4.21
N PRO A 126 -34.21 10.25 3.11
CA PRO A 126 -33.21 9.60 2.28
C PRO A 126 -31.93 9.41 3.11
N GLN A 127 -31.24 8.30 2.90
CA GLN A 127 -29.83 8.22 3.34
C GLN A 127 -29.06 9.39 2.71
N ALA A 128 -28.04 9.89 3.41
CA ALA A 128 -26.99 10.65 2.75
C ALA A 128 -26.49 9.84 1.55
N LYS A 129 -26.41 10.46 0.38
CA LYS A 129 -25.66 9.84 -0.71
C LYS A 129 -24.21 9.75 -0.25
N PRO A 130 -23.52 8.60 -0.44
CA PRO A 130 -22.10 8.53 -0.14
C PRO A 130 -21.37 9.68 -0.87
N LYS A 131 -20.38 10.28 -0.20
CA LYS A 131 -19.59 11.42 -0.72
C LYS A 131 -18.97 11.11 -2.10
N TYR A 132 -18.78 9.83 -2.39
CA TYR A 132 -18.20 9.27 -3.60
C TYR A 132 -19.18 8.31 -4.28
N ASP A 133 -19.15 8.22 -5.61
CA ASP A 133 -19.91 7.26 -6.43
C ASP A 133 -19.02 6.17 -7.06
N LEU A 134 -17.71 6.23 -6.82
CA LEU A 134 -16.71 5.24 -7.22
C LEU A 134 -15.51 5.27 -6.25
N ILE A 135 -14.98 4.09 -5.90
CA ILE A 135 -13.66 3.94 -5.28
C ILE A 135 -12.69 3.40 -6.34
N ILE A 136 -11.47 3.93 -6.39
CA ILE A 136 -10.36 3.32 -7.14
C ILE A 136 -9.21 3.07 -6.16
N SER A 137 -8.89 1.79 -5.97
CA SER A 137 -7.70 1.35 -5.28
C SER A 137 -6.58 1.10 -6.29
N VAL A 138 -5.41 1.70 -6.07
CA VAL A 138 -4.22 1.49 -6.89
C VAL A 138 -3.12 0.79 -6.08
N ASP A 139 -2.34 -0.03 -6.77
CA ASP A 139 -1.10 -0.62 -6.26
C ASP A 139 -1.26 -1.37 -4.92
N THR A 140 -2.38 -2.08 -4.80
CA THR A 140 -2.85 -2.67 -3.55
C THR A 140 -3.36 -4.08 -3.83
N PRO A 141 -2.71 -5.14 -3.31
CA PRO A 141 -3.10 -6.52 -3.60
C PRO A 141 -4.33 -6.99 -2.82
N ASN A 142 -4.56 -6.48 -1.61
CA ASN A 142 -5.70 -6.86 -0.76
C ASN A 142 -6.16 -5.71 0.15
N ILE A 143 -7.35 -5.83 0.73
CA ILE A 143 -8.01 -4.73 1.44
C ILE A 143 -7.25 -4.35 2.74
N GLU A 144 -6.60 -5.31 3.39
CA GLU A 144 -5.76 -5.15 4.58
C GLU A 144 -4.50 -4.31 4.30
N ARG A 145 -4.06 -4.23 3.05
CA ARG A 145 -2.96 -3.34 2.64
C ARG A 145 -3.37 -1.87 2.65
N LEU A 146 -4.66 -1.50 2.62
CA LEU A 146 -5.10 -0.10 2.76
C LEU A 146 -4.94 0.45 4.20
N GLY A 147 -4.64 -0.39 5.20
CA GLY A 147 -4.41 0.06 6.58
C GLY A 147 -5.69 0.42 7.33
N GLU A 148 -5.65 1.45 8.19
CA GLU A 148 -6.79 1.86 9.04
C GLU A 148 -8.01 2.33 8.21
N ILE A 149 -7.77 2.68 6.94
CA ILE A 149 -8.76 3.13 5.95
C ILE A 149 -9.82 2.05 5.67
N ALA A 150 -9.42 0.77 5.63
CA ALA A 150 -10.24 -0.29 5.04
C ALA A 150 -11.30 -0.89 5.98
N PRO A 151 -10.93 -1.50 7.13
CA PRO A 151 -11.84 -2.38 7.87
C PRO A 151 -12.92 -1.65 8.69
N SER A 152 -12.97 -0.32 8.61
CA SER A 152 -13.72 0.55 9.52
C SER A 152 -14.90 1.27 8.87
N LEU A 153 -15.09 1.15 7.54
CA LEU A 153 -16.04 1.96 6.77
C LEU A 153 -16.90 1.10 5.82
N ASP A 154 -18.22 1.12 6.00
CA ASP A 154 -19.18 0.37 5.17
C ASP A 154 -19.15 0.74 3.68
N ILE A 155 -18.57 1.92 3.35
CA ILE A 155 -18.47 2.45 1.99
C ILE A 155 -17.77 1.49 1.01
N PHE A 156 -16.90 0.59 1.48
CA PHE A 156 -16.23 -0.41 0.64
C PHE A 156 -17.16 -1.54 0.17
N TYR A 157 -18.32 -1.71 0.82
CA TYR A 157 -19.38 -2.63 0.41
C TYR A 157 -20.50 -1.92 -0.37
N GLU A 158 -20.76 -0.64 -0.10
CA GLU A 158 -21.80 0.15 -0.77
C GLU A 158 -21.36 0.74 -2.13
N ILE A 159 -20.13 1.27 -2.21
CA ILE A 159 -19.63 2.00 -3.38
C ILE A 159 -18.87 1.03 -4.29
N PRO A 160 -19.11 1.02 -5.62
CA PRO A 160 -18.36 0.15 -6.52
C PRO A 160 -16.86 0.49 -6.49
N LEU A 161 -16.01 -0.53 -6.33
CA LEU A 161 -14.56 -0.40 -6.30
C LEU A 161 -13.90 -0.92 -7.58
N ILE A 162 -12.97 -0.16 -8.15
CA ILE A 162 -12.01 -0.63 -9.15
C ILE A 162 -10.67 -0.86 -8.43
N ASN A 163 -10.07 -2.03 -8.59
CA ASN A 163 -8.71 -2.31 -8.13
C ASN A 163 -7.79 -2.39 -9.35
N ILE A 164 -6.70 -1.60 -9.35
CA ILE A 164 -5.71 -1.50 -10.42
C ILE A 164 -4.35 -1.84 -9.82
N ASP A 165 -3.70 -2.91 -10.30
CA ASP A 165 -2.53 -3.48 -9.64
C ASP A 165 -1.71 -4.35 -10.63
N HIS A 166 -0.46 -4.64 -10.31
CA HIS A 166 0.39 -5.60 -11.00
C HIS A 166 0.87 -6.77 -10.11
N HIS A 167 0.63 -6.73 -8.80
CA HIS A 167 1.13 -7.73 -7.85
C HIS A 167 0.58 -9.15 -8.10
N PRO A 168 1.45 -10.19 -8.18
CA PRO A 168 1.02 -11.59 -8.28
C PRO A 168 0.19 -12.12 -7.11
N SER A 169 0.25 -11.46 -5.95
CA SER A 169 -0.52 -11.77 -4.75
C SER A 169 -1.87 -11.04 -4.67
N ASN A 170 -2.32 -10.41 -5.76
CA ASN A 170 -3.57 -9.66 -5.77
C ASN A 170 -4.82 -10.56 -5.63
N GLU A 171 -5.65 -10.26 -4.64
CA GLU A 171 -6.84 -11.02 -4.25
C GLU A 171 -8.12 -10.60 -5.00
N LYS A 172 -8.04 -9.56 -5.85
CA LYS A 172 -9.13 -9.11 -6.74
C LYS A 172 -10.40 -8.69 -6.00
N PHE A 173 -10.21 -7.95 -4.90
CA PHE A 173 -11.27 -7.48 -4.00
C PHE A 173 -12.17 -6.36 -4.56
N GLY A 174 -11.91 -5.87 -5.78
CA GLY A 174 -12.76 -4.90 -6.46
C GLY A 174 -13.93 -5.53 -7.20
N LYS A 175 -14.91 -4.69 -7.55
CA LYS A 175 -15.97 -5.01 -8.52
C LYS A 175 -15.41 -5.14 -9.95
N ILE A 176 -14.35 -4.40 -10.25
CA ILE A 176 -13.56 -4.52 -11.47
C ILE A 176 -12.09 -4.59 -11.07
N ASN A 177 -11.36 -5.59 -11.56
CA ASN A 177 -9.98 -5.88 -11.15
C ASN A 177 -9.05 -5.81 -12.36
N LEU A 178 -8.54 -4.61 -12.66
CA LEU A 178 -7.62 -4.32 -13.76
C LEU A 178 -6.19 -4.69 -13.33
N VAL A 179 -5.92 -5.99 -13.30
CA VAL A 179 -4.64 -6.54 -12.81
C VAL A 179 -3.78 -7.04 -13.97
N GLU A 180 -2.64 -6.39 -14.24
CA GLU A 180 -1.70 -6.78 -15.30
C GLU A 180 -0.39 -7.34 -14.72
N LEU A 181 -0.33 -8.65 -14.46
CA LEU A 181 0.83 -9.36 -13.87
C LEU A 181 2.15 -9.29 -14.67
N VAL A 182 2.15 -8.65 -15.84
CA VAL A 182 3.32 -8.46 -16.71
C VAL A 182 3.69 -6.98 -16.87
N ALA A 183 2.97 -6.07 -16.21
CA ALA A 183 3.34 -4.67 -16.12
C ALA A 183 4.44 -4.48 -15.06
N THR A 184 5.39 -3.59 -15.33
CA THR A 184 6.51 -3.32 -14.42
C THR A 184 6.16 -2.42 -13.24
N SER A 185 4.94 -1.89 -13.23
CA SER A 185 4.37 -1.00 -12.22
C SER A 185 2.87 -0.85 -12.48
N THR A 186 2.10 -0.48 -11.46
CA THR A 186 0.75 0.08 -11.59
C THR A 186 0.76 1.37 -12.44
N SER A 187 1.81 2.20 -12.38
CA SER A 187 1.98 3.35 -13.28
C SER A 187 2.00 2.97 -14.77
N GLU A 188 2.60 1.83 -15.13
CA GLU A 188 2.59 1.31 -16.51
C GLU A 188 1.17 0.95 -17.00
N ILE A 189 0.32 0.44 -16.10
CA ILE A 189 -1.09 0.12 -16.40
C ILE A 189 -1.88 1.42 -16.63
N LEU A 190 -1.66 2.42 -15.77
CA LEU A 190 -2.38 3.69 -15.83
C LEU A 190 -2.14 4.46 -17.13
N VAL A 191 -0.94 4.42 -17.72
CA VAL A 191 -0.67 4.98 -19.05
C VAL A 191 -1.69 4.47 -20.07
N SER A 192 -1.86 3.14 -20.14
CA SER A 192 -2.76 2.54 -21.13
C SER A 192 -4.24 2.62 -20.73
N LEU A 193 -4.56 2.90 -19.46
CA LEU A 193 -5.90 3.29 -19.05
C LEU A 193 -6.24 4.71 -19.52
N PHE A 194 -5.33 5.67 -19.35
CA PHE A 194 -5.52 7.07 -19.72
C PHE A 194 -5.74 7.24 -21.23
N GLU A 195 -5.01 6.50 -22.06
CA GLU A 195 -5.24 6.37 -23.51
C GLU A 195 -6.66 5.88 -23.88
N SER A 196 -7.31 5.10 -23.00
CA SER A 196 -8.69 4.65 -23.19
C SER A 196 -9.74 5.55 -22.51
N LEU A 197 -9.34 6.38 -21.55
CA LEU A 197 -10.19 7.39 -20.93
C LEU A 197 -10.39 8.60 -21.84
N SER A 198 -9.32 9.12 -22.46
CA SER A 198 -9.37 10.29 -23.34
C SER A 198 -8.62 10.07 -24.66
N LYS A 199 -9.09 10.76 -25.72
CA LYS A 199 -8.39 10.88 -27.01
C LYS A 199 -7.55 12.16 -27.11
N ASP A 200 -7.47 12.94 -26.04
CA ASP A 200 -6.62 14.12 -25.97
C ASP A 200 -5.19 13.71 -25.55
N ASN A 201 -4.24 13.86 -26.48
CA ASN A 201 -2.83 13.62 -26.25
C ASN A 201 -2.21 14.50 -25.14
N GLN A 202 -2.88 15.57 -24.68
CA GLN A 202 -2.42 16.43 -23.58
C GLN A 202 -2.92 16.00 -22.18
N ILE A 203 -3.69 14.90 -22.08
CA ILE A 203 -4.15 14.43 -20.76
C ILE A 203 -2.98 13.97 -19.87
N ILE A 204 -1.94 13.38 -20.48
CA ILE A 204 -0.63 13.15 -19.87
C ILE A 204 0.26 14.35 -20.23
N ASP A 205 0.44 15.27 -19.28
CA ASP A 205 1.37 16.40 -19.37
C ASP A 205 2.59 16.18 -18.47
N ALA A 206 3.45 17.19 -18.32
CA ALA A 206 4.67 17.10 -17.54
C ALA A 206 4.46 16.69 -16.07
N ASP A 207 3.32 16.99 -15.45
CA ASP A 207 3.05 16.61 -14.06
C ASP A 207 2.51 15.18 -13.95
N VAL A 208 1.51 14.83 -14.77
CA VAL A 208 1.04 13.42 -14.86
C VAL A 208 2.20 12.49 -15.23
N ALA A 209 3.03 12.90 -16.19
CA ALA A 209 4.17 12.13 -16.64
C ALA A 209 5.29 12.06 -15.59
N THR A 210 5.49 13.09 -14.77
CA THR A 210 6.45 13.03 -13.63
C THR A 210 5.96 12.04 -12.57
N CYS A 211 4.66 12.01 -12.27
CA CYS A 211 4.09 11.03 -11.33
C CYS A 211 4.24 9.59 -11.86
N LEU A 212 3.81 9.30 -13.09
CA LEU A 212 3.90 7.97 -13.70
C LEU A 212 5.36 7.50 -13.87
N LEU A 213 6.26 8.40 -14.27
CA LEU A 213 7.68 8.06 -14.41
C LEU A 213 8.35 7.84 -13.05
N THR A 214 7.82 8.40 -11.96
CA THR A 214 8.34 8.16 -10.61
C THR A 214 8.07 6.72 -10.17
N GLY A 215 6.84 6.22 -10.35
CA GLY A 215 6.50 4.82 -10.07
C GLY A 215 7.30 3.85 -10.93
N LEU A 216 7.32 4.10 -12.25
CA LEU A 216 8.08 3.31 -13.20
C LEU A 216 9.59 3.25 -12.91
N ILE A 217 10.20 4.36 -12.47
CA ILE A 217 11.61 4.39 -12.05
C ILE A 217 11.79 3.71 -10.69
N TYR A 218 10.87 3.91 -9.74
CA TYR A 218 10.97 3.29 -8.41
C TYR A 218 10.97 1.77 -8.52
N ASP A 219 9.95 1.19 -9.17
CA ASP A 219 9.73 -0.26 -9.15
C ASP A 219 10.67 -1.04 -10.07
N THR A 220 11.15 -0.44 -11.17
CA THR A 220 12.25 -1.02 -11.98
C THR A 220 13.64 -0.82 -11.38
N SER A 221 13.75 -0.15 -10.21
CA SER A 221 15.02 0.28 -9.60
C SER A 221 15.88 1.12 -10.56
N SER A 222 15.25 2.08 -11.25
CA SER A 222 15.81 2.86 -12.36
C SER A 222 16.27 2.00 -13.54
N PHE A 223 15.42 1.06 -13.95
CA PHE A 223 15.65 0.13 -15.07
C PHE A 223 16.87 -0.81 -14.87
N GLN A 224 17.13 -1.20 -13.63
CA GLN A 224 18.27 -2.06 -13.24
C GLN A 224 17.86 -3.47 -12.84
N ASN A 225 16.61 -3.69 -12.42
CA ASN A 225 16.16 -5.00 -11.98
C ASN A 225 15.56 -5.86 -13.12
N VAL A 226 15.39 -7.15 -12.84
CA VAL A 226 14.95 -8.16 -13.82
C VAL A 226 13.50 -7.98 -14.32
N ASN A 227 12.72 -7.11 -13.68
CA ASN A 227 11.35 -6.82 -14.11
C ASN A 227 11.32 -5.86 -15.31
N THR A 228 12.42 -5.15 -15.59
CA THR A 228 12.54 -4.16 -16.68
C THR A 228 12.17 -4.76 -18.05
N THR A 229 11.09 -4.27 -18.68
CA THR A 229 10.64 -4.72 -20.01
C THR A 229 10.90 -3.69 -21.12
N PRO A 230 10.94 -4.09 -22.41
CA PRO A 230 10.93 -3.15 -23.53
C PRO A 230 9.70 -2.23 -23.55
N LYS A 231 8.54 -2.68 -23.02
CA LYS A 231 7.33 -1.86 -22.85
C LYS A 231 7.59 -0.74 -21.83
N SER A 232 8.17 -1.06 -20.66
CA SER A 232 8.54 -0.06 -19.64
C SER A 232 9.52 1.00 -20.16
N LEU A 233 10.54 0.61 -20.92
CA LEU A 233 11.50 1.54 -21.52
C LEU A 233 10.87 2.43 -22.61
N THR A 234 9.93 1.88 -23.39
CA THR A 234 9.17 2.64 -24.39
C THR A 234 8.28 3.69 -23.72
N ILE A 235 7.57 3.29 -22.66
CA ILE A 235 6.72 4.18 -21.86
C ILE A 235 7.58 5.25 -21.17
N ALA A 236 8.73 4.90 -20.59
CA ALA A 236 9.64 5.87 -20.00
C ALA A 236 10.07 6.96 -21.01
N ALA A 237 10.37 6.57 -22.26
CA ALA A 237 10.68 7.52 -23.33
C ALA A 237 9.48 8.41 -23.71
N GLN A 238 8.26 7.86 -23.74
CA GLN A 238 7.02 8.63 -23.98
C GLN A 238 6.75 9.63 -22.85
N LEU A 239 6.91 9.23 -21.58
CA LEU A 239 6.72 10.10 -20.42
C LEU A 239 7.76 11.23 -20.37
N VAL A 240 9.03 10.94 -20.69
CA VAL A 240 10.06 11.99 -20.86
C VAL A 240 9.72 12.94 -22.01
N ALA A 241 9.19 12.44 -23.14
CA ALA A 241 8.73 13.28 -24.25
C ALA A 241 7.50 14.13 -23.89
N ALA A 242 6.64 13.67 -22.96
CA ALA A 242 5.54 14.43 -22.38
C ALA A 242 5.99 15.47 -21.31
N GLY A 243 7.29 15.53 -21.01
CA GLY A 243 7.88 16.52 -20.10
C GLY A 243 8.15 16.03 -18.68
N ALA A 244 8.12 14.72 -18.42
CA ALA A 244 8.44 14.16 -17.10
C ALA A 244 9.83 14.61 -16.61
N ARG A 245 9.91 15.10 -15.37
CA ARG A 245 11.11 15.71 -14.78
C ARG A 245 12.11 14.66 -14.28
N GLN A 246 12.57 13.79 -15.17
CA GLN A 246 13.41 12.62 -14.86
C GLN A 246 14.65 12.94 -13.99
N GLN A 247 15.29 14.10 -14.16
CA GLN A 247 16.42 14.52 -13.33
C GLN A 247 16.01 14.86 -11.88
N GLU A 248 14.80 15.37 -11.67
CA GLU A 248 14.23 15.62 -10.34
C GLU A 248 13.87 14.30 -9.64
N ILE A 249 13.25 13.37 -10.36
CA ILE A 249 12.96 12.01 -9.87
C ILE A 249 14.26 11.32 -9.42
N VAL A 250 15.26 11.23 -10.30
CA VAL A 250 16.54 10.57 -9.99
C VAL A 250 17.33 11.30 -8.90
N LYS A 251 17.21 12.64 -8.81
CA LYS A 251 17.78 13.41 -7.70
C LYS A 251 17.17 12.96 -6.37
N ASN A 252 15.85 12.97 -6.26
CA ASN A 252 15.16 12.78 -4.99
C ASN A 252 15.04 11.31 -4.53
N LEU A 253 15.07 10.34 -5.45
CA LEU A 253 15.10 8.92 -5.09
C LEU A 253 16.51 8.40 -4.78
N TYR A 254 17.55 8.89 -5.47
CA TYR A 254 18.89 8.26 -5.41
C TYR A 254 20.05 9.20 -5.01
N LYS A 255 19.88 10.52 -4.98
CA LYS A 255 20.99 11.50 -4.78
C LYS A 255 20.79 12.48 -3.60
N THR A 256 19.79 12.23 -2.75
CA THR A 256 19.37 13.09 -1.61
C THR A 256 19.76 12.54 -0.24
N LYS A 257 20.65 11.55 -0.16
CA LYS A 257 21.10 10.96 1.12
C LYS A 257 21.71 12.03 2.03
N SER A 258 21.31 12.04 3.29
CA SER A 258 21.79 13.02 4.27
C SER A 258 23.28 12.82 4.60
N MET A 259 23.93 13.81 5.19
CA MET A 259 25.35 13.72 5.56
C MET A 259 25.57 12.66 6.66
N GLU A 260 24.61 12.49 7.55
CA GLU A 260 24.54 11.49 8.62
C GLU A 260 24.40 10.09 8.00
N THR A 261 23.53 9.95 6.99
CA THR A 261 23.36 8.74 6.18
C THR A 261 24.67 8.36 5.49
N LEU A 262 25.34 9.31 4.82
CA LEU A 262 26.60 9.05 4.11
C LEU A 262 27.75 8.70 5.07
N LYS A 263 27.84 9.34 6.24
CA LYS A 263 28.79 8.96 7.31
C LYS A 263 28.53 7.54 7.82
N LEU A 264 27.27 7.19 8.09
CA LEU A 264 26.89 5.86 8.56
C LEU A 264 27.19 4.79 7.50
N TRP A 265 26.85 5.06 6.23
CA TRP A 265 27.18 4.18 5.11
C TRP A 265 28.69 3.98 4.97
N GLY A 266 29.49 5.04 5.06
CA GLY A 266 30.96 4.94 5.05
C GLY A 266 31.49 4.08 6.20
N LEU A 267 30.91 4.21 7.40
CA LEU A 267 31.25 3.38 8.57
C LEU A 267 30.83 1.90 8.38
N VAL A 268 29.64 1.64 7.84
CA VAL A 268 29.19 0.27 7.51
C VAL A 268 30.14 -0.37 6.49
N LEU A 269 30.54 0.39 5.46
CA LEU A 269 31.42 -0.08 4.39
C LEU A 269 32.84 -0.39 4.90
N THR A 270 33.39 0.37 5.86
CA THR A 270 34.70 0.05 6.46
C THR A 270 34.68 -1.15 7.41
N LYS A 271 33.49 -1.64 7.81
CA LYS A 271 33.31 -2.83 8.66
C LYS A 271 32.94 -4.10 7.89
N VAL A 272 32.81 -4.02 6.56
CA VAL A 272 32.45 -5.19 5.72
C VAL A 272 33.49 -6.29 5.88
N SER A 273 33.01 -7.49 6.16
CA SER A 273 33.76 -8.72 6.33
C SER A 273 33.15 -9.82 5.47
N GLU A 274 33.96 -10.75 4.99
CA GLU A 274 33.55 -11.78 4.03
C GLU A 274 33.92 -13.17 4.56
N ASP A 275 32.93 -14.05 4.69
CA ASP A 275 33.12 -15.47 4.94
C ASP A 275 33.14 -16.22 3.60
N LYS A 276 34.35 -16.50 3.10
CA LYS A 276 34.59 -17.19 1.82
C LYS A 276 34.29 -18.68 1.85
N GLU A 277 34.29 -19.30 3.04
CA GLU A 277 34.00 -20.73 3.17
C GLU A 277 32.48 -20.96 3.13
N ASN A 278 31.72 -20.09 3.82
CA ASN A 278 30.27 -20.18 3.97
C ASN A 278 29.50 -19.26 3.01
N LYS A 279 30.23 -18.54 2.15
CA LYS A 279 29.76 -17.67 1.07
C LYS A 279 28.80 -16.57 1.51
N PHE A 280 29.17 -15.75 2.48
CA PHE A 280 28.38 -14.56 2.80
C PHE A 280 29.22 -13.36 3.19
N LEU A 281 28.73 -12.17 2.84
CA LEU A 281 29.27 -10.93 3.37
C LEU A 281 28.47 -10.49 4.58
N TYR A 282 29.12 -9.85 5.55
CA TYR A 282 28.42 -9.19 6.64
C TYR A 282 29.05 -7.85 7.02
N SER A 283 28.25 -6.97 7.62
CA SER A 283 28.72 -5.79 8.34
C SER A 283 27.82 -5.54 9.56
N SER A 284 28.27 -4.67 10.47
CA SER A 284 27.56 -4.42 11.73
C SER A 284 27.63 -2.98 12.22
N VAL A 285 26.55 -2.53 12.87
CA VAL A 285 26.37 -1.18 13.40
C VAL A 285 25.94 -1.25 14.86
N SER A 286 26.75 -0.73 15.76
CA SER A 286 26.39 -0.55 17.18
C SER A 286 25.58 0.73 17.40
N ARG A 287 24.99 0.88 18.58
CA ARG A 287 24.42 2.16 19.01
C ARG A 287 25.44 3.29 19.04
N GLU A 288 26.68 2.98 19.43
CA GLU A 288 27.78 3.94 19.45
C GLU A 288 28.11 4.47 18.03
N ASP A 289 27.92 3.66 16.98
CA ASP A 289 28.13 4.08 15.59
C ASP A 289 27.03 5.06 15.10
N LEU A 290 25.77 4.82 15.48
CA LEU A 290 24.65 5.73 15.22
C LEU A 290 24.88 7.07 15.94
N GLU A 291 25.22 7.01 17.22
CA GLU A 291 25.51 8.19 18.07
C GLU A 291 26.73 8.99 17.54
N LYS A 292 27.80 8.32 17.07
CA LYS A 292 28.97 8.96 16.42
C LYS A 292 28.65 9.65 15.09
N THR A 293 27.67 9.14 14.34
CA THR A 293 27.36 9.65 12.99
C THR A 293 26.24 10.70 12.99
N GLY A 294 25.49 10.80 14.09
CA GLY A 294 24.27 11.62 14.21
C GLY A 294 23.09 11.02 13.45
N ALA A 295 23.17 9.74 13.09
CA ALA A 295 22.18 9.06 12.26
C ALA A 295 21.19 8.24 13.12
N ASP A 296 19.92 8.22 12.71
CA ASP A 296 18.93 7.32 13.27
C ASP A 296 18.85 5.98 12.50
N GLU A 297 17.94 5.10 12.93
CA GLU A 297 17.78 3.76 12.37
C GLU A 297 17.34 3.75 10.89
N SER A 298 16.70 4.81 10.39
CA SER A 298 16.23 4.91 9.00
C SER A 298 17.38 5.12 8.00
N ALA A 299 18.50 5.68 8.45
CA ALA A 299 19.71 5.87 7.63
C ALA A 299 20.36 4.56 7.17
N LEU A 300 20.01 3.43 7.80
CA LEU A 300 20.42 2.09 7.39
C LEU A 300 19.65 1.59 6.15
N SER A 301 18.54 2.23 5.79
CA SER A 301 17.77 1.88 4.59
C SER A 301 18.60 2.04 3.32
N GLY A 302 18.69 0.98 2.52
CA GLY A 302 19.48 0.90 1.30
C GLY A 302 20.96 0.55 1.47
N VAL A 303 21.53 0.53 2.68
CA VAL A 303 22.98 0.28 2.84
C VAL A 303 23.32 -1.17 2.52
N ILE A 304 22.46 -2.12 2.89
CA ILE A 304 22.62 -3.53 2.54
C ILE A 304 22.55 -3.74 1.02
N ASP A 305 21.70 -2.98 0.33
CA ASP A 305 21.53 -3.06 -1.12
C ASP A 305 22.75 -2.47 -1.88
N GLU A 306 23.48 -1.53 -1.28
CA GLU A 306 24.79 -1.06 -1.77
C GLU A 306 25.90 -2.11 -1.59
N LEU A 307 25.82 -2.94 -0.54
CA LEU A 307 26.73 -4.10 -0.37
C LEU A 307 26.51 -5.13 -1.49
N LEU A 308 25.25 -5.39 -1.90
CA LEU A 308 24.95 -6.36 -2.98
C LEU A 308 25.62 -5.96 -4.30
N LYS A 309 25.57 -4.68 -4.68
CA LYS A 309 26.19 -4.15 -5.92
C LYS A 309 27.69 -4.37 -6.00
N SER A 310 28.35 -4.49 -4.85
CA SER A 310 29.81 -4.60 -4.71
C SER A 310 30.29 -6.04 -4.59
N ALA A 311 29.37 -7.01 -4.52
CA ALA A 311 29.66 -8.37 -4.09
C ALA A 311 29.56 -9.40 -5.22
N THR A 312 30.59 -10.23 -5.36
CA THR A 312 30.65 -11.36 -6.29
C THR A 312 30.94 -12.65 -5.52
N GLU A 313 30.53 -13.80 -6.07
CA GLU A 313 30.83 -15.16 -5.56
C GLU A 313 30.22 -15.57 -4.19
N VAL A 314 29.54 -14.65 -3.49
CA VAL A 314 28.77 -14.91 -2.27
C VAL A 314 27.29 -15.27 -2.52
N ASP A 315 26.71 -16.06 -1.62
CA ASP A 315 25.32 -16.51 -1.65
C ASP A 315 24.34 -15.42 -1.14
N PHE A 316 24.70 -14.67 -0.09
CA PHE A 316 23.87 -13.61 0.51
C PHE A 316 24.67 -12.56 1.30
N ALA A 317 23.98 -11.49 1.73
CA ALA A 317 24.48 -10.45 2.62
C ALA A 317 23.70 -10.38 3.95
N LEU A 318 24.41 -10.01 5.02
CA LEU A 318 23.88 -9.80 6.37
C LEU A 318 24.28 -8.42 6.91
N LEU A 319 23.31 -7.64 7.41
CA LEU A 319 23.55 -6.44 8.20
C LEU A 319 23.04 -6.66 9.63
N LEU A 320 23.95 -6.60 10.60
CA LEU A 320 23.61 -6.67 12.03
C LEU A 320 23.56 -5.25 12.61
N SER A 321 22.40 -4.78 13.05
CA SER A 321 22.27 -3.46 13.68
C SER A 321 21.72 -3.57 15.09
N GLU A 322 22.42 -2.95 16.03
CA GLU A 322 22.02 -2.85 17.42
C GLU A 322 20.79 -1.93 17.58
N ARG A 323 19.94 -2.27 18.54
CA ARG A 323 18.69 -1.60 18.89
C ARG A 323 18.58 -1.50 20.41
N GLN A 324 17.53 -0.88 20.92
CA GLN A 324 17.29 -0.88 22.37
C GLN A 324 16.92 -2.30 22.84
N GLY A 325 17.86 -2.99 23.48
CA GLY A 325 17.67 -4.31 24.09
C GLY A 325 17.82 -5.52 23.17
N TYR A 326 18.06 -5.33 21.87
CA TYR A 326 18.22 -6.42 20.90
C TYR A 326 19.13 -6.04 19.73
N VAL A 327 19.57 -7.06 18.98
CA VAL A 327 20.22 -6.95 17.67
C VAL A 327 19.22 -7.32 16.59
N HIS A 328 19.07 -6.48 15.59
CA HIS A 328 18.32 -6.76 14.37
C HIS A 328 19.26 -7.30 13.29
N GLY A 329 18.97 -8.47 12.75
CA GLY A 329 19.66 -9.00 11.57
C GLY A 329 18.79 -8.83 10.32
N SER A 330 19.28 -8.11 9.32
CA SER A 330 18.64 -7.96 8.01
C SER A 330 19.43 -8.75 6.96
N LEU A 331 18.74 -9.57 6.17
CA LEU A 331 19.33 -10.46 5.16
C LEU A 331 18.84 -10.11 3.75
N ARG A 332 19.73 -10.30 2.77
CA ARG A 332 19.45 -10.17 1.34
C ARG A 332 20.16 -11.27 0.56
N SER A 333 19.40 -12.02 -0.23
CA SER A 333 19.96 -13.04 -1.14
C SER A 333 20.68 -12.38 -2.32
N ILE A 334 21.80 -12.98 -2.76
CA ILE A 334 22.59 -12.53 -3.92
C ILE A 334 22.56 -13.62 -5.00
N ALA A 335 22.80 -14.87 -4.63
CA ALA A 335 22.78 -16.00 -5.57
C ALA A 335 21.36 -16.57 -5.74
N LYS A 336 20.99 -16.84 -7.00
CA LYS A 336 19.68 -17.40 -7.35
C LYS A 336 19.42 -18.74 -6.65
N GLY A 337 18.28 -18.85 -5.96
CA GLY A 337 17.89 -20.06 -5.21
C GLY A 337 18.50 -20.17 -3.81
N VAL A 338 19.10 -19.09 -3.27
CA VAL A 338 19.48 -19.01 -1.86
C VAL A 338 18.33 -18.39 -1.07
N ASN A 339 17.75 -19.18 -0.17
CA ASN A 339 16.62 -18.77 0.67
C ASN A 339 17.09 -18.22 2.02
N VAL A 340 17.03 -16.90 2.20
CA VAL A 340 17.42 -16.24 3.46
C VAL A 340 16.32 -16.27 4.54
N ALA A 341 15.07 -16.57 4.20
CA ALA A 341 13.99 -16.74 5.19
C ALA A 341 14.30 -17.88 6.17
N ARG A 342 14.77 -19.04 5.66
CA ARG A 342 15.23 -20.18 6.49
C ARG A 342 16.30 -19.78 7.51
N ILE A 343 17.20 -18.86 7.14
CA ILE A 343 18.24 -18.35 8.06
C ILE A 343 17.58 -17.53 9.18
N ALA A 344 16.68 -16.61 8.82
CA ALA A 344 15.96 -15.77 9.79
C ALA A 344 15.04 -16.58 10.73
N GLU A 345 14.30 -17.55 10.19
CA GLU A 345 13.45 -18.50 10.93
C GLU A 345 14.21 -19.21 12.05
N SER A 346 15.48 -19.58 11.81
CA SER A 346 16.32 -20.20 12.83
C SER A 346 16.53 -19.32 14.08
N PHE A 347 16.39 -18.00 13.95
CA PHE A 347 16.48 -17.01 15.04
C PHE A 347 15.09 -16.50 15.48
N GLY A 348 13.99 -17.14 15.07
CA GLY A 348 12.62 -16.67 15.35
C GLY A 348 12.20 -15.45 14.52
N GLY A 349 12.91 -15.16 13.43
CA GLY A 349 12.53 -14.19 12.41
C GLY A 349 11.78 -14.82 11.24
N GLY A 350 11.78 -14.14 10.09
CA GLY A 350 11.17 -14.64 8.86
C GLY A 350 11.28 -13.64 7.70
N GLY A 351 10.57 -13.92 6.60
CA GLY A 351 10.49 -13.04 5.42
C GLY A 351 10.31 -13.83 4.14
N HIS A 352 10.82 -13.28 3.03
CA HIS A 352 10.79 -13.91 1.71
C HIS A 352 12.14 -14.55 1.37
N GLU A 353 12.16 -15.44 0.36
CA GLU A 353 13.36 -16.14 -0.11
C GLU A 353 14.54 -15.19 -0.36
N VAL A 354 14.28 -14.01 -0.94
CA VAL A 354 15.28 -13.01 -1.30
C VAL A 354 15.58 -11.97 -0.21
N ALA A 355 14.69 -11.80 0.76
CA ALA A 355 14.78 -10.72 1.76
C ALA A 355 14.06 -11.13 3.05
N ALA A 356 14.82 -11.26 4.15
CA ALA A 356 14.31 -11.71 5.44
C ALA A 356 15.00 -10.97 6.59
N ALA A 357 14.43 -11.06 7.80
CA ALA A 357 15.02 -10.43 8.97
C ALA A 357 14.66 -11.13 10.28
N PHE A 358 15.51 -10.95 11.30
CA PHE A 358 15.37 -11.55 12.63
C PHE A 358 15.76 -10.57 13.75
N ARG A 359 15.52 -10.98 15.00
CA ARG A 359 15.89 -10.25 16.22
C ARG A 359 16.50 -11.20 17.24
N VAL A 360 17.55 -10.77 17.95
CA VAL A 360 18.18 -11.54 19.05
C VAL A 360 18.37 -10.61 20.24
N ASN A 361 17.91 -11.00 21.43
CA ASN A 361 17.97 -10.14 22.62
C ASN A 361 19.41 -9.93 23.12
N GLY A 362 19.68 -8.77 23.73
CA GLY A 362 21.01 -8.38 24.20
C GLY A 362 21.77 -7.46 23.24
N THR A 363 23.06 -7.24 23.48
CA THR A 363 23.88 -6.30 22.69
C THR A 363 24.45 -6.95 21.43
N LEU A 364 24.93 -6.12 20.50
CA LEU A 364 25.70 -6.57 19.33
C LEU A 364 26.99 -7.27 19.75
N LYS A 365 27.66 -6.75 20.79
CA LYS A 365 28.90 -7.29 21.33
C LYS A 365 28.76 -8.72 21.85
N ASP A 366 27.63 -9.04 22.50
CA ASP A 366 27.38 -10.36 23.08
C ASP A 366 26.92 -11.39 22.03
N ASN A 367 26.23 -10.92 20.98
CA ASN A 367 25.54 -11.80 20.03
C ASN A 367 26.23 -12.00 18.68
N GLN A 368 27.04 -11.04 18.19
CA GLN A 368 27.55 -11.05 16.81
C GLN A 368 28.26 -12.36 16.45
N GLN A 369 29.22 -12.82 17.27
CA GLN A 369 29.95 -14.06 17.02
C GLN A 369 29.02 -15.29 16.99
N THR A 370 28.11 -15.39 17.96
CA THR A 370 27.14 -16.48 18.10
C THR A 370 26.19 -16.57 16.90
N ILE A 371 25.77 -15.41 16.37
CA ILE A 371 24.95 -15.32 15.16
C ILE A 371 25.74 -15.82 13.95
N LEU A 372 26.95 -15.29 13.71
CA LEU A 372 27.79 -15.64 12.57
C LEU A 372 28.14 -17.13 12.55
N GLU A 373 28.52 -17.71 13.69
CA GLU A 373 28.82 -19.13 13.80
C GLU A 373 27.62 -20.03 13.49
N LYS A 374 26.42 -19.64 13.89
CA LYS A 374 25.20 -20.41 13.62
C LYS A 374 24.84 -20.35 12.13
N ILE A 375 24.97 -19.17 11.52
CA ILE A 375 24.75 -18.96 10.07
C ILE A 375 25.76 -19.79 9.26
N ALA A 376 27.04 -19.78 9.63
CA ALA A 376 28.08 -20.61 9.02
C ALA A 376 27.75 -22.12 9.12
N LYS A 377 27.34 -22.60 10.32
CA LYS A 377 26.93 -24.01 10.52
C LYS A 377 25.74 -24.40 9.61
N MET A 378 24.78 -23.51 9.38
CA MET A 378 23.66 -23.75 8.46
C MET A 378 24.11 -23.84 6.99
N GLN A 379 25.00 -22.94 6.55
CA GLN A 379 25.55 -22.99 5.18
C GLN A 379 26.35 -24.28 4.91
N LYS A 380 27.14 -24.76 5.88
CA LYS A 380 27.84 -26.07 5.76
C LYS A 380 26.86 -27.25 5.70
N GLY A 381 25.74 -27.18 6.42
CA GLY A 381 24.66 -28.18 6.33
C GLY A 381 24.00 -28.21 4.95
N ASN A 382 23.57 -27.05 4.46
CA ASN A 382 22.95 -26.89 3.13
C ASN A 382 23.87 -27.34 1.97
N GLY A 383 25.19 -27.35 2.17
CA GLY A 383 26.16 -27.86 1.20
C GLY A 383 25.98 -29.35 0.86
N ALA A 384 25.33 -30.13 1.72
CA ALA A 384 25.08 -31.56 1.50
C ALA A 384 23.79 -31.87 0.70
N GLU A 385 22.83 -30.95 0.62
CA GLU A 385 21.53 -31.18 -0.02
C GLU A 385 21.42 -30.62 -1.46
N LYS A 386 22.51 -30.12 -2.05
CA LYS A 386 22.53 -29.63 -3.45
C LYS A 386 22.72 -30.76 -4.48
N VAL A 387 21.88 -31.81 -4.43
CA VAL A 387 21.78 -32.88 -5.45
C VAL A 387 20.31 -33.29 -5.65
N GLY A 388 19.86 -33.32 -6.91
CA GLY A 388 18.56 -33.88 -7.30
C GLY A 388 17.40 -32.90 -7.27
N ASN A 389 17.00 -32.39 -8.43
CA ASN A 389 15.79 -31.56 -8.60
C ASN A 389 14.76 -32.33 -9.44
N GLU A 390 14.05 -33.26 -8.82
CA GLU A 390 12.91 -33.97 -9.41
C GLU A 390 11.66 -33.84 -8.52
N PRO A 391 10.43 -33.85 -9.09
CA PRO A 391 9.21 -33.64 -8.31
C PRO A 391 8.81 -34.89 -7.52
N LEU A 392 8.46 -34.73 -6.24
CA LEU A 392 7.90 -35.79 -5.41
C LEU A 392 6.46 -36.15 -5.83
N ALA A 393 6.33 -36.99 -6.85
CA ALA A 393 5.12 -37.73 -7.12
C ALA A 393 4.83 -38.72 -5.97
N LYS A 394 3.58 -38.76 -5.49
CA LYS A 394 3.15 -39.70 -4.44
C LYS A 394 2.81 -41.06 -5.06
N GLU A 395 3.76 -41.98 -5.07
CA GLU A 395 3.44 -43.39 -5.34
C GLU A 395 2.76 -44.03 -4.13
N VAL A 396 1.56 -44.58 -4.35
CA VAL A 396 0.91 -45.53 -3.45
C VAL A 396 1.34 -46.93 -3.87
N LYS A 397 1.80 -47.75 -2.92
CA LYS A 397 2.27 -49.11 -3.20
C LYS A 397 1.12 -50.04 -3.59
N SER A 398 1.38 -50.90 -4.57
CA SER A 398 0.75 -52.21 -4.75
C SER A 398 1.78 -53.19 -5.29
N ASP A 399 2.01 -54.29 -4.60
CA ASP A 399 3.09 -55.25 -4.89
C ASP A 399 2.71 -56.31 -5.94
N GLU A 400 3.73 -57.02 -6.46
CA GLU A 400 3.67 -58.32 -7.21
C GLU A 400 2.92 -58.35 -8.58
N ASN A 401 3.41 -58.91 -9.71
CA ASN A 401 4.43 -59.93 -9.95
C ASN A 401 4.73 -60.14 -11.47
N THR A 402 5.81 -60.87 -11.79
CA THR A 402 6.09 -61.67 -13.02
C THR A 402 6.04 -61.10 -14.48
N VAL A 403 7.25 -61.02 -15.07
CA VAL A 403 7.72 -61.64 -16.35
C VAL A 403 7.16 -61.21 -17.74
N ALA A 404 8.12 -60.77 -18.59
CA ALA A 404 8.30 -60.84 -20.07
C ALA A 404 7.16 -61.35 -21.00
N GLU A 405 7.00 -60.89 -22.25
CA GLU A 405 8.01 -60.70 -23.33
C GLU A 405 7.55 -59.72 -24.44
N LYS A 406 8.51 -59.25 -25.29
CA LYS A 406 8.34 -58.89 -26.74
C LYS A 406 7.35 -57.76 -27.12
N SER A 407 7.27 -57.27 -28.35
CA SER A 407 8.28 -56.93 -29.40
C SER A 407 7.59 -56.11 -30.50
N GLU A 408 8.31 -55.22 -31.19
CA GLU A 408 7.89 -54.56 -32.46
C GLU A 408 6.59 -53.69 -32.36
N GLU A 409 6.14 -52.96 -33.39
CA GLU A 409 6.84 -51.92 -34.18
C GLU A 409 5.77 -51.03 -34.87
N MET A 410 5.81 -49.70 -34.66
CA MET A 410 5.23 -48.61 -35.48
C MET A 410 3.74 -48.62 -35.97
N VAL A 411 3.37 -47.49 -36.60
CA VAL A 411 2.25 -47.24 -37.53
C VAL A 411 0.87 -46.93 -36.93
N SER A 412 0.53 -45.63 -37.01
CA SER A 412 -0.84 -45.11 -36.98
C SER A 412 -1.57 -45.38 -38.31
N PRO A 413 -2.92 -45.36 -38.31
CA PRO A 413 -3.54 -44.33 -39.15
C PRO A 413 -4.83 -43.70 -38.59
N THR A 414 -5.21 -42.58 -39.23
CA THR A 414 -6.55 -42.00 -39.34
C THR A 414 -7.53 -42.91 -40.13
N VAL A 415 -8.83 -42.68 -40.30
CA VAL A 415 -9.71 -41.55 -39.89
C VAL A 415 -10.85 -42.09 -38.98
N GLU A 416 -12.18 -41.88 -39.03
CA GLU A 416 -13.14 -41.10 -39.86
C GLU A 416 -14.42 -40.81 -39.02
N ASP A 417 -15.31 -39.92 -39.49
CA ASP A 417 -16.57 -39.54 -38.82
C ASP A 417 -17.67 -40.63 -38.85
N VAL A 418 -18.73 -40.45 -38.05
CA VAL A 418 -20.15 -40.67 -38.44
C VAL A 418 -21.08 -39.99 -37.43
N GLU A 419 -22.07 -39.22 -37.92
CA GLU A 419 -23.16 -38.64 -37.12
C GLU A 419 -24.28 -39.66 -36.83
N THR A 420 -24.99 -39.51 -35.69
CA THR A 420 -26.46 -39.66 -35.48
C THR A 420 -26.77 -39.92 -33.99
N GLY A 421 -27.97 -39.65 -33.44
CA GLY A 421 -29.11 -38.96 -34.06
C GLY A 421 -30.45 -39.11 -33.31
N THR A 422 -30.72 -38.18 -32.38
CA THR A 422 -32.06 -37.79 -31.88
C THR A 422 -32.83 -38.67 -30.87
N LYS A 423 -33.71 -37.97 -30.12
CA LYS A 423 -34.92 -38.41 -29.37
C LYS A 423 -34.76 -39.12 -28.01
N GLY A 424 -35.67 -38.75 -27.10
CA GLY A 424 -35.83 -39.33 -25.77
C GLY A 424 -36.17 -38.27 -24.72
N ALA A 425 -37.42 -37.79 -24.70
CA ALA A 425 -37.91 -36.91 -23.64
C ALA A 425 -39.11 -37.60 -22.96
N GLU A 426 -39.08 -37.70 -21.63
CA GLU A 426 -40.24 -38.12 -20.85
C GLU A 426 -40.14 -37.53 -19.43
N GLN A 427 -41.30 -37.33 -18.79
CA GLN A 427 -41.42 -36.72 -17.46
C GLN A 427 -41.58 -37.81 -16.40
N ALA A 428 -41.15 -37.55 -15.17
CA ALA A 428 -41.54 -38.30 -13.99
C ALA A 428 -41.76 -37.35 -12.81
N GLU A 429 -42.73 -37.66 -11.95
CA GLU A 429 -43.19 -36.81 -10.86
C GLU A 429 -42.41 -37.07 -9.55
N GLU A 430 -42.65 -36.22 -8.55
CA GLU A 430 -42.08 -36.34 -7.20
C GLU A 430 -42.58 -37.61 -6.45
N PRO A 431 -41.97 -37.94 -5.30
CA PRO A 431 -42.70 -37.60 -4.08
C PRO A 431 -41.83 -37.09 -2.91
N GLU A 432 -42.45 -36.30 -2.04
CA GLU A 432 -41.91 -35.88 -0.74
C GLU A 432 -41.52 -37.07 0.15
N LYS A 433 -40.46 -36.90 0.95
CA LYS A 433 -40.35 -37.55 2.27
C LYS A 433 -39.72 -36.63 3.32
N THR A 434 -40.13 -36.87 4.56
CA THR A 434 -39.97 -35.99 5.73
C THR A 434 -38.65 -36.15 6.49
N GLU A 435 -38.44 -35.17 7.36
CA GLU A 435 -37.38 -35.02 8.37
C GLU A 435 -36.92 -36.31 9.06
N GLN A 436 -35.61 -36.54 9.10
CA GLN A 436 -34.84 -36.79 10.34
C GLN A 436 -33.32 -36.74 10.09
N GLU A 437 -32.54 -36.64 11.18
CA GLU A 437 -31.07 -36.68 11.24
C GLU A 437 -30.26 -35.54 10.56
N GLN A 438 -30.26 -34.32 11.16
CA GLN A 438 -29.04 -33.48 11.19
C GLN A 438 -29.03 -32.40 12.30
N VAL A 439 -29.10 -32.80 13.58
CA VAL A 439 -28.88 -31.87 14.73
C VAL A 439 -28.02 -32.54 15.81
N LYS A 440 -26.70 -32.68 15.55
CA LYS A 440 -25.74 -33.23 16.53
C LYS A 440 -24.31 -32.68 16.47
N GLU A 441 -24.11 -31.44 16.02
CA GLU A 441 -22.77 -30.82 16.00
C GLU A 441 -22.74 -29.32 16.41
N VAL A 442 -23.52 -28.95 17.45
CA VAL A 442 -23.48 -27.58 18.04
C VAL A 442 -23.47 -27.63 19.58
N VAL A 443 -22.70 -28.56 20.17
CA VAL A 443 -22.52 -28.66 21.64
C VAL A 443 -21.09 -29.10 22.02
N PHE A 444 -20.06 -28.33 21.63
CA PHE A 444 -18.71 -28.55 22.20
C PHE A 444 -17.79 -27.33 22.38
N GLU A 445 -18.12 -26.13 21.88
CA GLU A 445 -17.23 -24.95 22.05
C GLU A 445 -17.64 -23.99 23.19
N LYS A 446 -18.86 -24.07 23.72
CA LYS A 446 -19.34 -23.08 24.71
C LYS A 446 -18.66 -23.20 26.09
N SER A 447 -18.09 -24.36 26.42
CA SER A 447 -17.44 -24.64 27.71
C SER A 447 -15.98 -24.18 27.81
N VAL A 448 -15.39 -23.62 26.75
CA VAL A 448 -13.98 -23.18 26.73
C VAL A 448 -13.83 -21.66 26.91
N LEU A 449 -14.87 -20.88 26.60
CA LEU A 449 -14.86 -19.42 26.69
C LEU A 449 -15.21 -18.88 28.09
N GLU A 450 -16.01 -19.60 28.87
CA GLU A 450 -16.43 -19.14 30.21
C GLU A 450 -15.33 -19.29 31.27
N ALA A 451 -14.26 -20.04 30.99
CA ALA A 451 -13.14 -20.30 31.91
C ALA A 451 -11.96 -19.30 31.79
N LYS A 452 -12.15 -18.14 31.12
CA LYS A 452 -11.05 -17.20 30.81
C LYS A 452 -11.31 -15.74 31.21
N VAL A 453 -12.33 -15.50 32.04
CA VAL A 453 -12.79 -14.17 32.47
C VAL A 453 -12.42 -13.86 33.93
N GLU A 454 -12.06 -14.85 34.74
CA GLU A 454 -11.78 -14.68 36.18
C GLU A 454 -10.30 -14.41 36.54
N GLU A 455 -9.36 -14.41 35.58
CA GLU A 455 -7.91 -14.32 35.88
C GLU A 455 -7.24 -12.98 35.44
N VAL A 456 -8.03 -11.94 35.15
CA VAL A 456 -7.53 -10.58 34.83
C VAL A 456 -8.28 -9.52 35.65
N SER A 457 -8.10 -9.54 36.97
CA SER A 457 -8.82 -8.65 37.90
C SER A 457 -7.99 -8.19 39.11
N GLU A 458 -6.65 -8.30 39.08
CA GLU A 458 -5.81 -8.00 40.26
C GLU A 458 -4.50 -7.22 39.97
N SER A 459 -4.45 -6.32 38.97
CA SER A 459 -3.30 -5.39 38.84
C SER A 459 -3.56 -4.08 38.05
N GLU A 460 -4.46 -3.18 38.52
CA GLU A 460 -4.39 -1.75 38.14
C GLU A 460 -5.20 -0.84 39.10
N THR A 461 -4.64 -0.53 40.27
CA THR A 461 -5.21 0.43 41.25
C THR A 461 -4.24 1.56 41.56
N ALA A 462 -3.94 2.39 40.57
CA ALA A 462 -3.05 3.55 40.69
C ALA A 462 -3.61 4.83 40.03
N ASN A 463 -3.99 5.81 40.86
CA ASN A 463 -3.99 7.24 40.57
C ASN A 463 -4.87 7.83 39.43
N GLU A 464 -6.17 7.57 39.44
CA GLU A 464 -7.16 8.43 38.75
C GLU A 464 -7.05 9.93 39.15
N ASN A 465 -6.70 10.20 40.42
CA ASN A 465 -6.55 11.57 40.94
C ASN A 465 -5.37 12.36 40.30
N GLU A 466 -4.36 11.68 39.78
CA GLU A 466 -3.17 12.33 39.22
C GLU A 466 -3.46 12.82 37.79
N LEU A 467 -4.12 11.96 36.98
CA LEU A 467 -4.64 12.28 35.64
C LEU A 467 -5.60 13.49 35.64
N ILE A 468 -6.49 13.59 36.64
CA ILE A 468 -7.39 14.75 36.77
C ILE A 468 -6.59 16.03 37.02
N SER A 469 -5.53 15.98 37.83
CA SER A 469 -4.72 17.17 38.17
C SER A 469 -3.93 17.73 36.99
N ASP A 470 -3.40 16.87 36.12
CA ASP A 470 -2.67 17.30 34.92
C ASP A 470 -3.63 17.78 33.81
N ALA A 471 -4.81 17.17 33.68
CA ALA A 471 -5.88 17.70 32.82
C ALA A 471 -6.31 19.12 33.23
N GLN A 472 -6.42 19.38 34.54
CA GLN A 472 -6.68 20.71 35.09
C GLN A 472 -5.56 21.72 34.71
N ARG A 473 -4.30 21.33 34.87
CA ARG A 473 -3.13 22.17 34.52
C ARG A 473 -3.06 22.53 33.04
N VAL A 474 -3.39 21.61 32.15
CA VAL A 474 -3.42 21.87 30.70
C VAL A 474 -4.55 22.84 30.35
N ALA A 475 -5.71 22.76 31.01
CA ALA A 475 -6.80 23.70 30.81
C ALA A 475 -6.43 25.14 31.26
N ASP A 476 -5.83 25.30 32.43
CA ASP A 476 -5.41 26.63 32.95
C ASP A 476 -4.31 27.26 32.07
N ALA A 477 -3.40 26.45 31.50
CA ALA A 477 -2.36 26.91 30.58
C ALA A 477 -2.90 27.41 29.22
N ILE A 478 -4.08 26.95 28.79
CA ILE A 478 -4.73 27.38 27.55
C ILE A 478 -5.52 28.69 27.75
N LEU A 479 -5.89 29.03 28.98
CA LEU A 479 -6.73 30.20 29.30
C LEU A 479 -5.94 31.48 29.61
N THR A 480 -4.63 31.53 29.32
CA THR A 480 -3.75 32.66 29.67
C THR A 480 -2.90 33.19 28.51
N GLU A 481 -3.53 33.54 27.38
CA GLU A 481 -2.89 34.37 26.35
C GLU A 481 -2.65 35.82 26.84
N PRO A 482 -1.43 36.38 26.70
CA PRO A 482 -1.17 37.78 27.02
C PRO A 482 -1.66 38.71 25.90
N GLN A 483 -2.51 39.67 26.26
CA GLN A 483 -2.85 40.80 25.38
C GLN A 483 -1.60 41.64 25.08
N ILE A 484 -1.24 41.79 23.81
CA ILE A 484 -0.23 42.75 23.34
C ILE A 484 -0.88 43.68 22.31
N ASN A 485 -0.66 44.98 22.48
CA ASN A 485 -1.33 46.03 21.73
C ASN A 485 -0.81 46.19 20.30
N SER A 486 -1.62 46.86 19.48
CA SER A 486 -1.27 47.37 18.15
C SER A 486 -0.34 48.60 18.20
N GLU A 487 0.14 48.99 17.02
CA GLU A 487 0.81 50.26 16.66
C GLU A 487 2.31 50.40 17.01
N GLU A 488 3.17 50.13 16.01
CA GLU A 488 4.11 51.13 15.45
C GLU A 488 4.55 50.71 14.02
N PRO A 489 5.03 51.63 13.16
CA PRO A 489 5.20 51.38 11.72
C PRO A 489 6.56 50.79 11.33
N ILE A 490 6.58 49.96 10.29
CA ILE A 490 7.82 49.47 9.66
C ILE A 490 8.29 50.47 8.61
N GLU A 491 9.47 51.06 8.81
CA GLU A 491 10.14 51.88 7.80
C GLU A 491 10.56 51.06 6.58
N SER A 492 10.26 51.56 5.38
CA SER A 492 10.76 51.01 4.12
C SER A 492 12.24 51.33 3.94
N LYS A 493 13.11 50.31 4.00
CA LYS A 493 14.48 50.42 3.49
C LYS A 493 14.54 49.88 2.07
N GLU A 494 14.85 50.76 1.14
CA GLU A 494 15.24 50.42 -0.23
C GLU A 494 16.63 49.76 -0.20
N ASP A 495 16.78 48.59 -0.82
CA ASP A 495 18.07 47.90 -0.97
C ASP A 495 18.53 48.00 -2.44
N ASP A 496 19.28 49.07 -2.75
CA ASP A 496 19.70 49.49 -4.10
C ASP A 496 20.83 48.61 -4.66
N SER A 497 20.53 47.31 -4.81
CA SER A 497 21.45 46.26 -5.24
C SER A 497 21.75 46.32 -6.75
N LYS A 498 22.76 47.11 -7.10
CA LYS A 498 23.27 47.24 -8.48
C LYS A 498 23.93 45.94 -8.96
N GLU A 499 23.40 45.36 -10.03
CA GLU A 499 24.04 44.26 -10.76
C GLU A 499 25.34 44.73 -11.46
N ASP A 500 26.49 44.20 -11.05
CA ASP A 500 27.71 44.29 -11.86
C ASP A 500 27.53 43.48 -13.15
N ARG A 501 27.60 44.18 -14.29
CA ARG A 501 27.51 43.59 -15.64
C ARG A 501 28.79 43.82 -16.43
N ASP A 502 29.19 42.84 -17.22
CA ASP A 502 30.35 42.97 -18.11
C ASP A 502 30.08 43.90 -19.31
N ALA A 503 31.13 44.21 -20.08
CA ALA A 503 31.03 45.02 -21.30
C ALA A 503 30.22 44.38 -22.45
N SER A 504 29.68 43.17 -22.26
CA SER A 504 28.71 42.50 -23.14
C SER A 504 27.28 42.47 -22.57
N GLY A 505 27.07 43.04 -21.39
CA GLY A 505 25.77 43.15 -20.72
C GLY A 505 25.36 41.95 -19.87
N ARG A 506 26.26 40.99 -19.61
CA ARG A 506 25.99 39.79 -18.79
C ARG A 506 26.21 40.07 -17.30
N VAL A 507 25.27 39.62 -16.47
CA VAL A 507 25.35 39.68 -15.00
C VAL A 507 26.41 38.71 -14.49
N ILE A 508 27.31 39.18 -13.62
CA ILE A 508 28.42 38.38 -13.09
C ILE A 508 28.10 37.90 -11.67
N THR A 509 27.56 36.68 -11.54
CA THR A 509 27.47 36.03 -10.23
C THR A 509 28.85 35.53 -9.80
N LYS A 510 29.38 36.12 -8.72
CA LYS A 510 30.54 35.57 -7.99
C LYS A 510 30.07 34.41 -7.11
N TRP A 511 30.89 33.36 -7.05
CA TRP A 511 30.76 32.23 -6.11
C TRP A 511 31.51 32.55 -4.81
#